data_AF-A0A2T4S534-F1
#
_entry.id   AF-A0A2T4S534-F1
#
_cell.length_a   1.000
_cell.length_b   1.000
_cell.length_c   1.000
_cell.angle_alpha   90.00
_cell.angle_beta   90.00
_cell.angle_gamma   90.00
#
_symmetry.space_group_name_H-M   'P 1'
#
loop_
_entity.id
_entity.type
_entity.pdbx_description
1 polymer ?
#
loop_
_entity_poly.entity_id
_entity_poly.type
_entity_poly.pdbx_seq_one_letter_code
_entity_poly.pdbx_strand_id
1 'polypeptide(L)'
;MENNDLKRSMTNRHIQLIAIGGAIGTGLFLGAGKSMALAGPSILLAYIIIGFFLFIMMRALGELLLSNSQYNSFIDIAEDYLGHMAGFFTGWTYWFCWVATGIADITAVTKYINFW
;
A
#
# COMPACT_ATOMS: atom_id res chain seq x y z
N MET A 1 -34.39 7.51 12.76
CA MET A 1 -32.97 7.59 12.41
C MET A 1 -32.60 6.22 11.88
N GLU A 2 -32.51 6.08 10.56
CA GLU A 2 -32.13 4.81 9.92
C GLU A 2 -30.64 4.58 10.21
N ASN A 3 -30.34 3.62 11.08
CA ASN A 3 -28.96 3.22 11.36
C ASN A 3 -28.42 2.57 10.08
N ASN A 4 -27.66 3.34 9.30
CA ASN A 4 -26.87 2.85 8.17
C ASN A 4 -25.68 2.03 8.70
N ASP A 5 -25.96 0.94 9.43
CA ASP A 5 -24.94 0.00 9.85
C ASP A 5 -24.48 -0.79 8.63
N LEU A 6 -23.23 -0.57 8.24
CA LEU A 6 -22.59 -1.31 7.16
C LEU A 6 -22.64 -2.81 7.48
N LYS A 7 -23.37 -3.57 6.65
CA LYS A 7 -23.38 -5.04 6.77
C LYS A 7 -21.98 -5.59 6.52
N ARG A 8 -21.37 -6.17 7.55
CA ARG A 8 -20.11 -6.92 7.45
C ARG A 8 -20.34 -8.19 6.62
N SER A 9 -20.27 -8.06 5.29
CA SER A 9 -20.47 -9.15 4.33
C SER A 9 -19.17 -9.56 3.61
N MET A 10 -18.04 -8.89 3.90
CA MET A 10 -16.77 -9.23 3.27
C MET A 10 -16.22 -10.53 3.82
N THR A 11 -16.12 -11.53 2.95
CA THR A 11 -15.47 -12.80 3.23
C THR A 11 -13.95 -12.65 3.11
N ASN A 12 -13.19 -13.59 3.68
CA ASN A 12 -11.72 -13.61 3.56
C ASN A 12 -11.24 -13.53 2.11
N ARG A 13 -11.98 -14.11 1.16
CA ARG A 13 -11.66 -14.04 -0.27
C ARG A 13 -11.73 -12.61 -0.80
N HIS A 14 -12.74 -11.83 -0.40
CA HIS A 14 -12.84 -10.43 -0.82
C HIS A 14 -11.67 -9.60 -0.28
N ILE A 15 -11.30 -9.81 0.98
CA ILE A 15 -10.16 -9.12 1.60
C ILE A 15 -8.85 -9.46 0.87
N GLN A 16 -8.63 -10.74 0.55
CA GLN A 16 -7.44 -11.16 -0.20
C GLN A 16 -7.40 -10.58 -1.61
N LEU A 17 -8.54 -10.54 -2.31
CA LEU A 17 -8.60 -9.94 -3.65
C LEU A 17 -8.32 -8.43 -3.62
N ILE A 18 -8.81 -7.71 -2.60
CA ILE A 18 -8.48 -6.29 -2.40
C ILE A 18 -6.98 -6.12 -2.14
N ALA A 19 -6.39 -6.97 -1.29
CA ALA A 19 -4.96 -6.92 -0.99
C ALA A 19 -4.09 -7.22 -2.24
N ILE A 20 -4.43 -8.24 -3.01
CA ILE A 20 -3.72 -8.59 -4.25
C ILE A 20 -3.86 -7.48 -5.29
N GLY A 21 -5.08 -6.95 -5.48
CA GLY A 21 -5.35 -5.86 -6.42
C GLY A 21 -4.62 -4.57 -6.03
N GLY A 22 -4.51 -4.28 -4.73
CA GLY A 22 -3.73 -3.13 -4.25
C GLY A 22 -2.21 -3.33 -4.36
N ALA A 23 -1.71 -4.56 -4.22
CA ALA A 23 -0.28 -4.86 -4.32
C ALA A 23 0.23 -4.90 -5.78
N ILE A 24 -0.59 -5.36 -6.71
CA ILE A 24 -0.25 -5.44 -8.14
C ILE A 24 -0.66 -4.13 -8.82
N GLY A 25 0.26 -3.15 -8.82
CA GLY A 25 0.03 -1.83 -9.37
C GLY A 25 1.00 -1.43 -10.49
N THR A 26 0.91 -0.16 -10.89
CA THR A 26 1.79 0.46 -11.89
C THR A 26 3.26 0.45 -11.49
N GLY A 27 3.57 0.42 -10.19
CA GLY A 27 4.92 0.22 -9.68
C GLY A 27 5.56 -1.10 -10.14
N LEU A 28 4.79 -2.19 -10.23
CA LEU A 28 5.28 -3.46 -10.76
C LEU A 28 5.45 -3.39 -12.28
N PHE A 29 4.46 -2.88 -13.02
CA PHE A 29 4.51 -2.93 -14.49
C PHE A 29 5.37 -1.84 -15.14
N LEU A 30 5.19 -0.58 -14.73
CA LEU A 30 5.94 0.55 -15.26
C LEU A 30 7.31 0.66 -14.59
N GLY A 31 7.38 0.39 -13.29
CA GLY A 31 8.61 0.46 -12.49
C GLY A 31 9.56 -0.70 -12.77
N ALA A 32 9.08 -1.96 -12.84
CA ALA A 32 9.99 -3.10 -13.01
C ALA A 32 10.72 -3.06 -14.36
N GLY A 33 10.09 -2.59 -15.44
CA GLY A 33 10.76 -2.45 -16.74
C GLY A 33 11.96 -1.51 -16.68
N LYS A 34 11.80 -0.34 -16.04
CA LYS A 34 12.89 0.63 -15.83
C LYS A 34 13.96 0.07 -14.88
N SER A 35 13.54 -0.54 -13.78
CA SER A 35 14.47 -1.13 -12.80
C SER A 35 15.25 -2.29 -13.41
N MET A 36 14.65 -3.11 -14.27
CA MET A 36 15.29 -4.26 -14.92
C MET A 36 16.32 -3.80 -15.96
N ALA A 37 16.02 -2.74 -16.70
CA ALA A 37 17.00 -2.12 -17.60
C ALA A 37 18.22 -1.54 -16.87
N LEU A 38 18.03 -1.02 -15.65
CA LEU A 38 19.11 -0.44 -14.84
C LEU A 38 19.91 -1.48 -14.07
N ALA A 39 19.26 -2.47 -13.45
CA ALA A 39 19.88 -3.44 -12.55
C ALA A 39 20.23 -4.78 -13.21
N GLY A 40 19.74 -5.06 -14.42
CA GLY A 40 19.95 -6.34 -15.10
C GLY A 40 19.43 -7.55 -14.30
N PRO A 41 20.01 -8.75 -14.47
CA PRO A 41 19.55 -9.98 -13.80
C PRO A 41 19.56 -9.90 -12.26
N SER A 42 20.38 -9.02 -11.67
CA SER A 42 20.45 -8.84 -10.22
C SER A 42 19.20 -8.20 -9.59
N ILE A 43 18.24 -7.73 -10.40
CA ILE A 43 16.97 -7.21 -9.88
C ILE A 43 16.22 -8.24 -9.03
N LEU A 44 16.30 -9.52 -9.36
CA LEU A 44 15.65 -10.58 -8.58
C LEU A 44 16.17 -10.63 -7.14
N LEU A 45 17.49 -10.47 -6.94
CA LEU A 45 18.08 -10.43 -5.61
C LEU A 45 17.60 -9.19 -4.83
N ALA A 46 17.53 -8.04 -5.49
CA ALA A 46 17.00 -6.82 -4.87
C ALA A 46 15.54 -6.99 -4.42
N TYR A 47 14.69 -7.58 -5.27
CA TYR A 47 13.29 -7.84 -4.93
C TYR A 47 13.14 -8.85 -3.78
N ILE A 48 13.97 -9.90 -3.73
CA ILE A 48 13.94 -10.86 -2.62
C ILE A 48 14.32 -10.19 -1.30
N ILE A 49 15.42 -9.41 -1.29
CA ILE A 49 15.89 -8.73 -0.08
C ILE A 49 14.86 -7.70 0.40
N ILE A 50 14.39 -6.82 -0.50
CA ILE A 50 13.39 -5.80 -0.15
C ILE A 50 12.07 -6.46 0.27
N GLY A 51 11.63 -7.49 -0.46
CA GLY A 51 10.42 -8.24 -0.16
C GLY A 51 10.47 -8.92 1.21
N PHE A 52 11.63 -9.46 1.61
CA PHE A 52 11.83 -10.05 2.94
C PHE A 52 11.63 -9.01 4.05
N PHE A 53 12.24 -7.84 3.95
CA PHE A 53 12.05 -6.77 4.95
C PHE A 53 10.61 -6.24 4.97
N LEU A 54 9.99 -6.05 3.80
CA LEU A 54 8.60 -5.63 3.69
C LEU A 54 7.64 -6.67 4.30
N PHE A 55 7.90 -7.97 4.11
CA PHE A 55 7.09 -9.03 4.70
C PHE A 55 7.11 -8.98 6.23
N ILE A 56 8.29 -8.81 6.83
CA ILE A 56 8.42 -8.68 8.30
C ILE A 56 7.69 -7.43 8.79
N MET A 57 7.86 -6.29 8.11
CA MET A 57 7.18 -5.05 8.45
C MET A 57 5.65 -5.20 8.40
N MET A 58 5.11 -5.80 7.34
CA MET A 58 3.67 -6.00 7.18
C MET A 58 3.10 -6.98 8.22
N ARG A 59 3.87 -8.02 8.60
CA ARG A 59 3.51 -8.91 9.70
C ARG A 59 3.38 -8.16 11.03
N ALA A 60 4.38 -7.35 11.37
CA ALA A 60 4.36 -6.55 12.60
C ALA A 60 3.21 -5.55 12.62
N LEU A 61 2.94 -4.88 11.50
CA LEU A 61 1.81 -3.95 11.37
C LEU A 61 0.46 -4.66 11.52
N GLY A 62 0.32 -5.86 10.94
CA GLY A 62 -0.88 -6.68 11.09
C GLY A 62 -1.13 -7.11 12.53
N GLU A 63 -0.08 -7.45 13.28
CA GLU A 63 -0.18 -7.78 14.71
C GLU A 63 -0.62 -6.56 15.54
N LEU A 64 -0.08 -5.37 15.24
CA LEU A 64 -0.50 -4.12 15.89
C LEU A 64 -1.97 -3.79 15.64
N LEU A 65 -2.44 -3.92 14.39
CA LEU A 65 -3.85 -3.71 14.04
C LEU A 65 -4.79 -4.71 14.72
N LEU A 66 -4.35 -5.95 14.94
CA LEU A 66 -5.13 -6.97 15.64
C LEU A 66 -5.08 -6.82 17.17
N SER A 67 -4.04 -6.19 17.71
CA SER A 67 -3.86 -6.02 19.16
C SER A 67 -4.91 -5.09 19.78
N ASN A 68 -5.40 -4.10 19.05
CA ASN A 68 -6.39 -3.16 19.52
C ASN A 68 -7.39 -2.80 18.42
N SER A 69 -8.64 -3.21 18.61
CA SER A 69 -9.75 -2.97 17.67
C SER A 69 -10.15 -1.49 17.56
N GLN A 70 -9.59 -0.59 18.37
CA GLN A 70 -9.80 0.85 18.24
C GLN A 70 -9.00 1.46 17.09
N TYR A 71 -7.90 0.81 16.66
CA TYR A 71 -7.12 1.28 15.52
C TYR A 71 -7.83 0.91 14.21
N ASN A 72 -8.19 1.93 13.43
CA ASN A 72 -8.80 1.77 12.12
C ASN A 72 -7.77 1.97 11.00
N SER A 73 -6.68 2.70 11.29
CA SER A 73 -5.59 2.98 10.36
C SER A 73 -4.23 2.90 11.05
N PHE A 74 -3.17 2.77 10.25
CA PHE A 74 -1.79 2.89 10.75
C PHE A 74 -1.46 4.31 11.24
N ILE A 75 -2.23 5.32 10.80
CA ILE A 75 -2.12 6.70 11.31
C ILE A 75 -2.52 6.74 12.79
N ASP A 76 -3.57 6.02 13.18
CA ASP A 76 -4.01 5.93 14.58
C ASP A 76 -2.92 5.28 15.45
N ILE A 77 -2.24 4.27 14.92
CA ILE A 77 -1.09 3.63 15.58
C ILE A 77 0.06 4.64 15.74
N ALA A 78 0.38 5.39 14.68
CA ALA A 78 1.43 6.41 14.75
C ALA A 78 1.09 7.53 15.74
N GLU A 79 -0.16 7.95 15.79
CA GLU A 79 -0.65 8.96 16.74
C GLU A 79 -0.55 8.49 18.20
N ASP A 80 -0.95 7.24 18.47
CA ASP A 80 -0.98 6.70 19.83
C ASP A 80 0.43 6.38 20.37
N TYR A 81 1.33 5.85 19.54
CA TYR A 81 2.69 5.48 19.97
C TYR A 81 3.72 6.62 19.87
N LEU A 82 3.61 7.50 18.87
CA LEU A 82 4.61 8.54 18.58
C LEU A 82 4.09 9.95 18.90
N GLY A 83 2.80 10.08 19.23
CA GLY A 83 2.14 11.32 19.62
C GLY A 83 1.40 12.00 18.46
N HIS A 84 0.54 12.96 18.82
CA HIS A 84 -0.37 13.66 17.91
C HIS A 84 0.32 14.30 16.69
N MET A 85 1.51 14.89 16.88
CA MET A 85 2.28 15.46 15.76
C MET A 85 2.68 14.39 14.73
N ALA A 86 3.08 13.20 15.18
CA ALA A 86 3.44 12.11 14.29
C ALA A 86 2.22 11.59 13.51
N GLY A 87 1.04 11.53 14.14
CA GLY A 87 -0.23 11.26 13.46
C GLY A 87 -0.51 12.27 12.34
N PHE A 88 -0.36 13.57 12.62
CA PHE A 88 -0.56 14.62 11.62
C PHE A 88 0.42 14.50 10.44
N PHE A 89 1.71 14.33 10.71
CA PHE A 89 2.72 14.20 9.65
C PHE A 89 2.52 12.93 8.80
N THR A 90 2.22 11.80 9.45
CA THR A 90 1.99 10.53 8.74
C THR A 90 0.72 10.59 7.89
N GLY A 91 -0.36 11.18 8.40
CA GLY A 91 -1.58 11.41 7.64
C GLY A 91 -1.38 12.32 6.42
N TRP A 92 -0.66 13.42 6.58
CA TRP A 92 -0.36 14.34 5.48
C TRP A 92 0.56 13.71 4.42
N THR A 93 1.59 12.99 4.87
CA THR A 93 2.50 12.25 3.98
C THR A 93 1.74 11.15 3.21
N TYR A 94 0.83 10.45 3.88
CA TYR A 94 0.00 9.43 3.27
C TYR A 94 -0.91 10.01 2.18
N TRP A 95 -1.56 11.14 2.46
CA TRP A 95 -2.37 11.83 1.46
C TRP A 95 -1.54 12.23 0.22
N PHE A 96 -0.35 12.79 0.43
CA PHE A 96 0.55 13.11 -0.68
C PHE A 96 1.00 11.88 -1.47
N CYS A 97 1.28 10.75 -0.79
CA CYS A 97 1.57 9.49 -1.46
C CYS A 97 0.43 9.05 -2.38
N TRP A 98 -0.84 9.20 -1.97
CA TRP A 98 -1.99 8.90 -2.83
C TRP A 98 -2.10 9.83 -4.04
N VAL A 99 -1.86 11.13 -3.85
CA VAL A 99 -1.83 12.09 -4.97
C VAL A 99 -0.74 11.73 -5.97
N ALA A 100 0.48 11.45 -5.49
CA ALA A 100 1.60 11.03 -6.33
C ALA A 100 1.31 9.71 -7.06
N THR A 101 0.68 8.76 -6.39
CA THR A 101 0.27 7.47 -6.97
C THR A 101 -0.76 7.68 -8.08
N GLY A 102 -1.76 8.54 -7.87
CA GLY A 102 -2.75 8.87 -8.91
C GLY A 102 -2.11 9.48 -10.17
N ILE A 103 -1.13 10.36 -10.01
CA ILE A 103 -0.37 10.92 -11.14
C ILE A 103 0.46 9.83 -11.85
N ALA A 104 1.09 8.94 -11.09
CA ALA A 104 1.86 7.82 -11.63
C ALA A 104 0.96 6.86 -12.43
N ASP A 105 -0.25 6.58 -11.94
CA ASP A 105 -1.22 5.73 -12.61
C ASP A 105 -1.72 6.33 -13.93
N ILE A 106 -2.07 7.63 -13.94
CA ILE A 106 -2.46 8.33 -15.17
C ILE A 106 -1.31 8.28 -16.19
N THR A 107 -0.07 8.53 -15.75
CA THR A 107 1.10 8.48 -16.64
C THR A 107 1.32 7.08 -17.22
N ALA A 108 1.13 6.04 -16.41
CA ALA A 108 1.24 4.66 -16.88
C ALA A 108 0.16 4.35 -17.93
N VAL A 109 -1.10 4.71 -17.66
CA VAL A 109 -2.23 4.52 -18.58
C VAL A 109 -1.97 5.26 -19.91
N THR A 110 -1.53 6.52 -19.87
CA THR A 110 -1.20 7.28 -21.09
C THR A 110 -0.10 6.59 -21.90
N LYS A 111 0.94 6.04 -21.25
CA LYS A 111 2.00 5.30 -21.96
C LYS A 111 1.49 4.00 -22.58
N TYR A 112 0.65 3.25 -21.88
CA TYR A 112 0.09 2.00 -22.40
C TYR A 112 -0.85 2.23 -23.58
N ILE A 113 -1.70 3.26 -23.52
CA ILE A 113 -2.59 3.62 -24.64
C ILE A 113 -1.80 4.08 -25.86
N ASN A 114 -0.72 4.87 -25.70
CA ASN A 114 0.09 5.30 -26.85
C ASN A 114 0.94 4.18 -27.47
N PHE A 115 1.19 3.09 -26.75
CA PHE A 115 1.93 1.94 -27.28
C PHE A 115 1.06 1.05 -28.18
N TRP A 116 -0.27 1.19 -28.12
CA TRP A 116 -1.25 0.45 -28.91
C TRP A 116 -1.87 1.33 -29.98
#